data_AF-A0A949IJ28-F1
#
_entry.id   AF-A0A949IJ28-F1
#
_cell.length_a   1.000
_cell.length_b   1.000
_cell.length_c   1.000
_cell.angle_alpha   90.00
_cell.angle_beta   90.00
_cell.angle_gamma   90.00
#
_symmetry.space_group_name_H-M   'P 1'
#
loop_
_entity.id
_entity.type
_entity.pdbx_description
1 polymer ?
#
loop_
_entity_poly.entity_id
_entity_poly.type
_entity_poly.pdbx_seq_one_letter_code
_entity_poly.pdbx_strand_id
1 'polypeptide(L)'
;MAVGILSLILILSSGMLIWQFASRGSKSRERSGRIPPNMQVFLSSLDAMAAVRSVLADELIVGCRWRITYDRGEEGRIQARLYGKPVGGEGSVDILMNMLFHRLEPSKTELEWSYVVMSGQPVSADRVIDSTNAALRTALDLKAGKIKAPPETPTKTCFNCHKDIESGFTFCIYCGASVS
;
A
#
# COMPACT_ATOMS: atom_id res chain seq x y z
N MET A 1 -34.79 38.91 -44.81
CA MET A 1 -35.52 38.13 -43.79
C MET A 1 -34.55 37.15 -43.15
N ALA A 2 -33.97 37.49 -42.00
CA ALA A 2 -33.02 36.63 -41.28
C ALA A 2 -33.37 36.63 -39.79
N VAL A 3 -34.63 36.32 -39.49
CA VAL A 3 -35.09 35.99 -38.14
C VAL A 3 -35.09 34.47 -38.10
N GLY A 4 -33.97 33.85 -37.74
CA GLY A 4 -33.89 32.38 -37.80
C GLY A 4 -32.65 31.68 -37.30
N ILE A 5 -31.61 32.39 -36.82
CA ILE A 5 -30.35 31.71 -36.42
C ILE A 5 -29.86 32.10 -35.02
N LEU A 6 -30.45 33.09 -34.35
CA LEU A 6 -29.99 33.50 -33.00
C LEU A 6 -30.73 32.85 -31.81
N SER A 7 -31.77 32.02 -32.04
CA SER A 7 -32.55 31.43 -30.95
C SER A 7 -32.18 29.99 -30.59
N LEU A 8 -31.19 29.37 -31.25
CA LEU A 8 -30.83 27.96 -31.01
C LEU A 8 -29.58 27.76 -30.12
N ILE A 9 -28.84 28.82 -29.78
CA ILE A 9 -27.60 28.70 -28.99
C ILE A 9 -27.86 28.84 -27.47
N LEU A 10 -29.00 29.43 -27.07
CA LEU A 10 -29.31 29.67 -25.65
C LEU A 10 -30.08 28.53 -24.94
N ILE A 11 -30.39 27.42 -25.62
CA ILE A 11 -31.06 26.26 -25.01
C ILE A 11 -30.10 25.07 -24.83
N LEU A 12 -28.91 25.09 -25.42
CA LEU A 12 -27.89 24.03 -25.21
C LEU A 12 -26.96 24.27 -24.02
N SER A 13 -26.93 25.47 -23.45
CA SER A 13 -26.07 25.81 -22.30
C SER A 13 -26.71 25.55 -20.92
N SER A 14 -28.01 25.25 -20.85
CA SER A 14 -28.72 24.96 -19.60
C SER A 14 -28.87 23.47 -19.28
N GLY A 15 -28.60 22.58 -20.24
CA GLY A 15 -28.65 21.12 -20.05
C GLY A 15 -27.37 20.47 -19.52
N MET A 16 -26.19 21.07 -19.73
CA MET A 16 -24.91 20.48 -19.31
C MET A 16 -24.44 20.86 -17.91
N LEU A 17 -25.09 21.84 -17.26
CA LEU A 17 -24.72 22.29 -15.91
C LEU A 17 -25.48 21.59 -14.78
N ILE A 18 -26.52 20.81 -15.08
CA ILE A 18 -27.30 20.08 -14.05
C ILE A 18 -26.80 18.64 -13.87
N TRP A 19 -26.04 18.09 -14.82
CA TRP A 19 -25.50 16.73 -14.69
C TRP A 19 -24.26 16.62 -13.80
N GLN A 20 -23.56 17.74 -13.52
CA GLN A 20 -22.40 17.73 -12.61
C GLN A 20 -22.76 17.73 -11.12
N PHE A 21 -24.05 17.87 -10.75
CA PHE A 21 -24.51 17.74 -9.36
C PHE A 21 -25.29 16.43 -9.08
N ALA A 22 -25.67 15.67 -10.11
CA ALA A 22 -26.41 14.42 -9.98
C ALA A 22 -25.51 13.16 -9.87
N SER A 23 -24.19 13.30 -9.95
CA SER A 23 -23.24 12.20 -9.71
C SER A 23 -22.57 12.24 -8.33
N ARG A 24 -23.16 12.97 -7.36
CA ARG A 24 -23.02 12.62 -5.94
C ARG A 24 -23.84 11.37 -5.64
N GLY A 25 -23.54 10.30 -6.38
CA GLY A 25 -23.70 8.97 -5.84
C GLY A 25 -22.89 8.97 -4.56
N SER A 26 -23.59 8.88 -3.44
CA SER A 26 -23.03 8.40 -2.18
C SER A 26 -22.26 7.14 -2.55
N LYS A 27 -20.95 7.27 -2.79
CA LYS A 27 -20.05 6.13 -2.71
C LYS A 27 -20.27 5.64 -1.30
N SER A 28 -21.03 4.55 -1.16
CA SER A 28 -21.01 3.70 0.01
C SER A 28 -19.56 3.68 0.44
N ARG A 29 -19.28 4.32 1.58
CA ARG A 29 -17.92 4.47 2.09
C ARG A 29 -17.46 3.05 2.34
N GLU A 30 -16.74 2.51 1.35
CA GLU A 30 -16.30 1.14 1.32
C GLU A 30 -15.62 0.91 2.66
N ARG A 31 -16.15 -0.04 3.44
CA ARG A 31 -15.67 -0.25 4.81
C ARG A 31 -14.17 -0.46 4.70
N SER A 32 -13.40 0.39 5.39
CA SER A 32 -11.94 0.30 5.49
C SER A 32 -11.49 -1.15 5.60
N GLY A 33 -10.37 -1.53 4.97
CA GLY A 33 -9.80 -2.89 5.06
C GLY A 33 -9.24 -3.26 6.44
N ARG A 34 -9.83 -2.77 7.53
CA ARG A 34 -9.42 -3.01 8.92
C ARG A 34 -9.54 -4.47 9.35
N ILE A 35 -10.44 -5.22 8.71
CA ILE A 35 -10.55 -6.68 8.85
C ILE A 35 -10.70 -7.23 7.45
N PRO A 36 -9.59 -7.51 6.74
CA PRO A 36 -9.63 -8.16 5.45
C PRO A 36 -10.26 -9.56 5.52
N PRO A 37 -10.82 -10.07 4.41
CA PRO A 37 -11.17 -11.48 4.33
C PRO A 37 -9.92 -12.35 4.56
N ASN A 38 -10.13 -13.54 5.12
CA ASN A 38 -9.07 -14.54 5.25
C ASN A 38 -8.44 -14.84 3.88
N MET A 39 -7.14 -15.12 3.88
CA MET A 39 -6.38 -15.34 2.66
C MET A 39 -5.64 -16.67 2.75
N GLN A 40 -5.82 -17.54 1.75
CA GLN A 40 -5.03 -18.75 1.63
C GLN A 40 -3.87 -18.54 0.66
N VAL A 41 -2.69 -18.98 1.08
CA VAL A 41 -1.46 -18.93 0.29
C VAL A 41 -0.81 -20.31 0.24
N PHE A 42 -0.23 -20.63 -0.91
CA PHE A 42 0.54 -21.87 -1.11
C PHE A 42 1.99 -21.66 -0.67
N LEU A 43 2.15 -21.35 0.62
CA LEU A 43 3.43 -21.16 1.30
C LEU A 43 3.41 -21.93 2.61
N SER A 44 4.59 -22.36 3.07
CA SER A 44 4.73 -22.78 4.47
C SER A 44 4.43 -21.61 5.40
N SER A 45 4.00 -21.89 6.64
CA SER A 45 3.72 -20.82 7.62
C SER A 45 4.97 -19.96 7.86
N LEU A 46 6.16 -20.59 7.91
CA LEU A 46 7.43 -19.88 8.08
C LEU A 46 7.73 -18.94 6.90
N ASP A 47 7.49 -19.37 5.66
CA ASP A 47 7.72 -18.53 4.48
C ASP A 47 6.72 -17.36 4.40
N ALA A 48 5.45 -17.62 4.72
CA ALA A 48 4.42 -16.58 4.79
C ALA A 48 4.76 -15.55 5.87
N MET A 49 5.16 -16.00 7.07
CA MET A 49 5.62 -15.12 8.13
C MET A 49 6.86 -14.33 7.72
N ALA A 50 7.83 -14.94 7.04
CA ALA A 50 9.02 -14.25 6.57
C ALA A 50 8.69 -13.12 5.57
N ALA A 51 7.75 -13.36 4.65
CA ALA A 51 7.26 -12.33 3.73
C ALA A 51 6.64 -11.15 4.49
N VAL A 52 5.76 -11.43 5.46
CA VAL A 52 5.13 -10.39 6.30
C VAL A 52 6.17 -9.63 7.13
N ARG A 53 7.16 -10.32 7.72
CA ARG A 53 8.23 -9.68 8.49
C ARG A 53 9.01 -8.66 7.66
N SER A 54 9.35 -8.99 6.42
CA SER A 54 10.07 -8.06 5.54
C SER A 54 9.27 -6.78 5.29
N VAL A 55 7.97 -6.88 4.98
CA VAL A 55 7.11 -5.70 4.82
C VAL A 55 7.10 -4.84 6.08
N LEU A 56 6.93 -5.47 7.26
CA LEU A 56 6.83 -4.72 8.52
C LEU A 56 8.16 -4.10 8.97
N ALA A 57 9.31 -4.68 8.59
CA ALA A 57 10.63 -4.22 9.01
C ALA A 57 11.22 -3.15 8.07
N ASP A 58 11.06 -3.35 6.76
CA ASP A 58 11.84 -2.65 5.74
C ASP A 58 11.05 -1.50 5.08
N GLU A 59 9.73 -1.61 4.98
CA GLU A 59 8.92 -0.66 4.23
C GLU A 59 8.45 0.55 5.05
N LEU A 60 8.49 1.72 4.41
CA LEU A 60 7.80 2.92 4.89
C LEU A 60 6.40 2.98 4.28
N ILE A 61 5.39 2.58 5.05
CA ILE A 61 4.00 2.61 4.61
C ILE A 61 3.42 4.00 4.89
N VAL A 62 3.16 4.77 3.82
CA VAL A 62 2.69 6.16 3.91
C VAL A 62 3.62 7.02 4.79
N GLY A 63 4.92 6.76 4.72
CA GLY A 63 5.95 7.42 5.53
C GLY A 63 5.97 7.04 7.01
N CYS A 64 5.19 6.05 7.42
CA CYS A 64 5.20 5.49 8.76
C CYS A 64 5.86 4.10 8.76
N ARG A 65 6.39 3.67 9.91
CA ARG A 65 7.05 2.38 10.07
C ARG A 65 6.34 1.53 11.11
N TRP A 66 6.10 0.27 10.78
CA TRP A 66 5.61 -0.71 11.73
C TRP A 66 6.75 -1.17 12.65
N ARG A 67 6.41 -1.49 13.89
CA ARG A 67 7.30 -2.17 14.83
C ARG A 67 6.66 -3.47 15.25
N ILE A 68 7.32 -4.58 14.97
CA ILE A 68 6.89 -5.89 15.47
C ILE A 68 7.02 -5.88 17.00
N THR A 69 5.90 -6.08 17.68
CA THR A 69 5.81 -6.11 19.16
C THR A 69 5.70 -7.51 19.72
N TYR A 70 5.28 -8.47 18.89
CA TYR A 70 5.19 -9.87 19.24
C TYR A 70 5.44 -10.72 18.00
N ASP A 71 6.31 -11.71 18.11
CA ASP A 71 6.65 -12.64 17.04
C ASP A 71 6.84 -14.03 17.61
N ARG A 72 5.87 -14.91 17.35
CA ARG A 72 5.93 -16.33 17.74
C ARG A 72 5.76 -17.18 16.50
N GLY A 73 6.90 -17.53 15.89
CA GLY A 73 6.99 -18.41 14.72
C GLY A 73 6.23 -19.73 14.92
N GLU A 74 6.46 -20.39 16.05
CA GLU A 74 5.85 -21.70 16.37
C GLU A 74 4.33 -21.63 16.54
N GLU A 75 3.81 -20.48 16.99
CA GLU A 75 2.37 -20.27 17.18
C GLU A 75 1.69 -19.72 15.92
N GLY A 76 2.46 -19.36 14.89
CA GLY A 76 1.95 -18.67 13.71
C GLY A 76 1.35 -17.32 14.07
N ARG A 77 2.03 -16.49 14.88
CA ARG A 77 1.50 -15.19 15.33
C ARG A 77 2.48 -14.06 15.15
N ILE A 78 2.00 -12.96 14.58
CA ILE A 78 2.71 -11.67 14.52
C ILE A 78 1.77 -10.58 15.03
N GLN A 79 2.29 -9.73 15.92
CA GLN A 79 1.66 -8.47 16.28
C GLN A 79 2.64 -7.34 15.98
N ALA A 80 2.13 -6.27 15.40
CA ALA A 80 2.91 -5.06 15.16
C ALA A 80 2.14 -3.81 15.58
N ARG A 81 2.86 -2.77 15.98
CA ARG A 81 2.31 -1.47 16.31
C ARG A 81 2.95 -0.39 15.46
N LEU A 82 2.16 0.57 15.04
CA LEU A 82 2.60 1.76 14.31
C LEU A 82 2.15 2.99 15.07
N TYR A 83 3.09 3.86 15.39
CA TYR A 83 2.83 5.22 15.86
C TYR A 83 3.57 6.19 14.94
N GLY A 84 2.87 7.19 14.40
CA GLY A 84 3.51 8.15 13.50
C GLY A 84 2.54 9.13 12.87
N LYS A 85 3.06 9.99 11.99
CA LYS A 85 2.27 10.96 11.22
C LYS A 85 2.34 10.59 9.73
N PRO A 86 1.26 10.07 9.13
CA PRO A 86 1.28 9.66 7.73
C PRO A 86 1.53 10.84 6.79
N VAL A 87 2.35 10.63 5.76
CA VAL A 87 2.66 11.67 4.77
C VAL A 87 1.41 12.03 3.97
N GLY A 88 1.05 13.32 3.96
CA GLY A 88 -0.18 13.80 3.34
C GLY A 88 -1.45 13.39 4.10
N GLY A 89 -1.33 13.02 5.38
CA GLY A 89 -2.45 12.81 6.30
C GLY A 89 -2.55 13.93 7.33
N GLU A 90 -3.73 14.04 7.94
CA GLU A 90 -3.96 14.92 9.10
C GLU A 90 -3.73 14.14 10.40
N GLY A 91 -3.01 14.76 11.35
CA GLY A 91 -2.77 14.20 12.69
C GLY A 91 -1.83 12.99 12.75
N SER A 92 -1.53 12.56 13.97
CA SER A 92 -0.84 11.29 14.25
C SER A 92 -1.82 10.12 14.22
N VAL A 93 -1.30 8.92 13.98
CA VAL A 93 -2.02 7.65 14.08
C VAL A 93 -1.32 6.72 15.06
N ASP A 94 -2.09 5.90 15.76
CA ASP A 94 -1.63 4.80 16.60
C ASP A 94 -2.47 3.56 16.28
N ILE A 95 -1.84 2.54 15.71
CA ILE A 95 -2.52 1.36 15.18
C ILE A 95 -1.82 0.10 15.68
N LEU A 96 -2.60 -0.86 16.15
CA LEU A 96 -2.16 -2.22 16.44
C LEU A 96 -2.65 -3.16 15.35
N MET A 97 -1.77 -3.99 14.82
CA MET A 97 -2.10 -5.08 13.90
C MET A 97 -1.86 -6.41 14.59
N ASN A 98 -2.83 -7.32 14.49
CA ASN A 98 -2.71 -8.72 14.90
C ASN A 98 -2.86 -9.62 13.67
N MET A 99 -1.98 -10.61 13.54
CA MET A 99 -1.99 -11.56 12.43
C MET A 99 -1.75 -12.99 12.91
N LEU A 100 -2.54 -13.91 12.37
CA LEU A 100 -2.51 -15.34 12.62
C LEU A 100 -2.21 -16.10 11.32
N PHE A 101 -1.41 -17.15 11.42
CA PHE A 101 -0.96 -18.02 10.33
C PHE A 101 -1.34 -19.46 10.66
N HIS A 102 -2.49 -19.90 10.15
CA HIS A 102 -3.00 -21.25 10.33
C HIS A 102 -2.38 -22.19 9.31
N ARG A 103 -1.55 -23.13 9.77
CA ARG A 103 -1.00 -24.19 8.93
C ARG A 103 -2.10 -25.18 8.56
N LEU A 104 -2.47 -25.22 7.28
CA LEU A 104 -3.42 -26.21 6.75
C LEU A 104 -2.69 -27.46 6.26
N GLU A 105 -1.60 -27.27 5.51
CA GLU A 105 -0.72 -28.32 4.98
C GLU A 105 0.75 -27.85 5.06
N PRO A 106 1.76 -28.70 4.80
CA PRO A 106 3.16 -28.26 4.86
C PRO A 106 3.49 -27.03 4.00
N SER A 107 2.83 -26.87 2.85
CA SER A 107 3.01 -25.76 1.91
C SER A 107 1.73 -24.96 1.67
N LYS A 108 0.80 -24.98 2.63
CA LYS A 108 -0.47 -24.22 2.54
C LYS A 108 -0.80 -23.60 3.88
N THR A 109 -0.98 -22.29 3.87
CA THR A 109 -1.25 -21.48 5.06
C THR A 109 -2.47 -20.60 4.82
N GLU A 110 -3.33 -20.52 5.82
CA GLU A 110 -4.42 -19.53 5.89
C GLU A 110 -4.02 -18.39 6.82
N LEU A 111 -4.18 -17.16 6.34
CA LEU A 111 -3.83 -15.94 7.05
C LEU A 111 -5.10 -15.19 7.42
N GLU A 112 -5.12 -14.74 8.68
CA GLU A 112 -6.12 -13.82 9.20
C GLU A 112 -5.42 -12.65 9.85
N TRP A 113 -5.86 -11.42 9.59
CA TRP A 113 -5.33 -10.27 10.29
C TRP A 113 -6.36 -9.17 10.48
N SER A 114 -6.12 -8.34 11.49
CA SER A 114 -7.00 -7.24 11.86
C SER A 114 -6.22 -6.06 12.41
N TYR A 115 -6.83 -4.88 12.33
CA TYR A 115 -6.27 -3.64 12.83
C TYR A 115 -7.17 -3.03 13.90
N VAL A 116 -6.55 -2.58 14.99
CA VAL A 116 -7.17 -1.76 16.04
C VAL A 116 -6.57 -0.37 15.96
N VAL A 117 -7.37 0.62 15.58
CA VAL A 117 -6.97 2.03 15.58
C VAL A 117 -7.19 2.58 16.99
N MET A 118 -6.10 2.82 17.71
CA MET A 118 -6.14 3.35 19.09
C MET A 118 -6.27 4.88 19.09
N SER A 119 -5.65 5.56 18.13
CA SER A 119 -5.82 7.01 17.93
C SER A 119 -5.57 7.42 16.48
N GLY A 120 -6.14 8.56 16.09
CA GLY A 120 -5.85 9.24 14.83
C GLY A 120 -7.09 9.62 14.03
N GLN A 121 -6.86 10.37 12.96
CA GLN A 121 -7.91 10.76 12.03
C GLN A 121 -8.34 9.53 11.20
N PRO A 122 -9.65 9.23 11.06
CA PRO A 122 -10.11 8.04 10.36
C PRO A 122 -9.54 7.88 8.95
N VAL A 123 -9.48 8.97 8.18
CA VAL A 123 -8.96 8.98 6.80
C VAL A 123 -7.46 8.66 6.78
N SER A 124 -6.67 9.24 7.70
CA SER A 124 -5.24 8.96 7.81
C SER A 124 -4.98 7.51 8.22
N ALA A 125 -5.75 6.98 9.17
CA ALA A 125 -5.64 5.59 9.61
C ALA A 125 -6.01 4.61 8.50
N ASP A 126 -7.14 4.83 7.82
CA ASP A 126 -7.61 3.98 6.72
C ASP A 126 -6.59 3.94 5.58
N ARG A 127 -5.98 5.08 5.23
CA ARG A 127 -4.94 5.14 4.21
C ARG A 127 -3.70 4.29 4.56
N VAL A 128 -3.27 4.31 5.82
CA VAL A 128 -2.15 3.46 6.29
C VAL A 128 -2.54 1.99 6.24
N ILE A 129 -3.76 1.65 6.67
CA ILE A 129 -4.28 0.28 6.67
C ILE A 129 -4.40 -0.27 5.24
N ASP A 130 -5.00 0.49 4.33
CA ASP A 130 -5.19 0.05 2.95
C ASP A 130 -3.84 -0.13 2.23
N SER A 131 -2.88 0.78 2.48
CA SER A 131 -1.52 0.66 1.94
C SER A 131 -0.78 -0.55 2.54
N THR A 132 -0.93 -0.79 3.85
CA THR A 132 -0.33 -1.96 4.53
C THR A 132 -0.90 -3.26 3.94
N ASN A 133 -2.22 -3.33 3.77
CA ASN A 133 -2.88 -4.49 3.17
C ASN A 133 -2.42 -4.77 1.74
N ALA A 134 -2.24 -3.73 0.92
CA ALA A 134 -1.74 -3.86 -0.44
C ALA A 134 -0.29 -4.40 -0.45
N ALA A 135 0.58 -3.86 0.40
CA ALA A 135 1.97 -4.29 0.52
C ALA A 135 2.06 -5.77 0.97
N LEU A 136 1.32 -6.15 2.01
CA LEU A 136 1.30 -7.53 2.53
C LEU A 136 0.85 -8.53 1.46
N ARG A 137 -0.26 -8.23 0.74
CA ARG A 137 -0.74 -9.12 -0.34
C ARG A 137 0.28 -9.24 -1.46
N THR A 138 0.90 -8.13 -1.86
CA THR A 138 1.93 -8.12 -2.90
C THR A 138 3.12 -8.98 -2.51
N ALA A 139 3.63 -8.82 -1.29
CA ALA A 139 4.76 -9.61 -0.79
C ALA A 139 4.43 -11.11 -0.71
N LEU A 140 3.22 -11.46 -0.26
CA LEU A 140 2.76 -12.85 -0.20
C LEU A 140 2.59 -13.47 -1.59
N ASP A 141 2.01 -12.74 -2.55
CA ASP A 141 1.80 -13.22 -3.91
C ASP A 141 3.13 -13.33 -4.69
N LEU A 142 4.09 -12.42 -4.45
CA LEU A 142 5.46 -12.53 -4.94
C LEU A 142 6.15 -13.79 -4.39
N LYS A 143 6.08 -13.99 -3.08
CA LYS A 143 6.70 -15.15 -2.43
C LYS A 143 6.07 -16.47 -2.88
N ALA A 144 4.76 -16.48 -3.13
CA ALA A 144 4.02 -17.62 -3.68
C ALA A 144 4.21 -17.82 -5.19
N GLY A 145 4.98 -16.96 -5.87
CA GLY A 145 5.22 -17.06 -7.31
C GLY A 145 4.01 -16.77 -8.19
N LYS A 146 2.93 -16.19 -7.64
CA LYS A 146 1.73 -15.79 -8.41
C LYS A 146 2.00 -14.57 -9.27
N ILE A 147 2.88 -13.69 -8.81
CA ILE A 147 3.38 -12.54 -9.56
C ILE A 147 4.90 -12.57 -9.57
N LYS A 148 5.50 -12.07 -10.65
CA LYS A 148 6.95 -11.93 -10.77
C LYS A 148 7.38 -10.60 -10.18
N ALA A 149 8.54 -10.57 -9.54
CA ALA A 149 9.16 -9.32 -9.16
C ALA A 149 9.35 -8.44 -10.41
N PRO A 150 9.20 -7.11 -10.29
CA PRO A 150 9.62 -6.22 -11.37
C PRO A 150 11.07 -6.52 -11.71
N PRO A 151 11.45 -6.47 -13.00
CA PRO A 151 12.84 -6.69 -13.39
C PRO A 151 13.73 -5.71 -12.61
N GLU A 152 14.77 -6.23 -11.97
CA GLU A 152 15.76 -5.39 -11.29
C GLU A 152 16.29 -4.38 -12.30
N THR A 153 16.15 -3.09 -12.01
CA THR A 153 16.78 -2.06 -12.81
C THR A 153 18.29 -2.28 -12.69
N PRO A 154 19.02 -2.44 -13.81
CA PRO A 154 20.45 -2.68 -13.73
C PRO A 154 21.08 -1.53 -12.93
N THR A 155 21.84 -1.84 -11.89
CA THR A 155 22.57 -0.84 -11.10
C THR A 155 24.04 -0.84 -11.50
N LYS A 156 24.67 0.33 -11.41
CA LYS A 156 26.12 0.50 -11.52
C LYS A 156 26.65 1.12 -10.23
N THR A 157 27.80 0.66 -9.79
CA THR A 157 28.45 1.21 -8.59
C THR A 157 29.23 2.47 -8.94
N CYS A 158 29.03 3.55 -8.18
CA CYS A 158 29.78 4.79 -8.33
C CYS A 158 31.28 4.57 -8.09
N PHE A 159 32.15 4.95 -9.04
CA PHE A 159 33.60 4.83 -8.84
C PHE A 159 34.14 5.76 -7.73
N ASN A 160 33.44 6.86 -7.42
CA ASN A 160 33.91 7.85 -6.46
C ASN A 160 33.44 7.55 -5.02
N CYS A 161 32.18 7.14 -4.83
CA CYS A 161 31.61 6.92 -3.49
C CYS A 161 31.13 5.49 -3.23
N HIS A 162 31.30 4.59 -4.19
CA HIS A 162 30.98 3.16 -4.09
C HIS A 162 29.52 2.82 -3.73
N LYS A 163 28.58 3.77 -3.94
CA LYS A 163 27.14 3.51 -3.81
C LYS A 163 26.56 3.04 -5.13
N ASP A 164 25.57 2.17 -5.05
CA ASP A 164 24.83 1.69 -6.21
C ASP A 164 23.87 2.77 -6.74
N ILE A 165 23.86 2.93 -8.05
CA ILE A 165 23.06 3.92 -8.77
C ILE A 165 22.35 3.19 -9.91
N GLU A 166 21.11 3.54 -10.18
CA GLU A 166 20.38 2.98 -11.32
C GLU A 166 21.08 3.32 -12.65
N SER A 167 21.12 2.34 -13.56
CA SER A 167 21.65 2.53 -14.91
C SER A 167 20.73 3.45 -15.69
N GLY A 168 21.25 4.60 -16.11
CA GLY A 168 20.48 5.68 -16.74
C GLY A 168 20.90 7.05 -16.23
N PHE A 169 21.45 7.12 -15.01
CA PHE A 169 22.01 8.37 -14.49
C PHE A 169 23.41 8.66 -15.06
N THR A 170 23.63 9.90 -15.49
CA THR A 170 24.92 10.42 -15.94
C THR A 170 25.79 10.93 -14.79
N PHE A 171 25.20 11.14 -13.60
CA PHE A 171 25.88 11.57 -12.37
C PHE A 171 25.37 10.81 -11.14
N CYS A 172 26.19 10.70 -10.12
CA CYS A 172 25.87 10.03 -8.86
C CYS A 172 24.96 10.92 -8.04
N ILE A 173 23.75 10.44 -7.75
CA ILE A 173 22.78 11.16 -6.91
C ILE A 173 23.25 11.38 -5.46
N TYR A 174 24.31 10.67 -5.04
CA TYR A 174 24.84 10.77 -3.67
C TYR A 174 26.05 11.69 -3.54
N CYS A 175 26.95 11.72 -4.53
CA CYS A 175 28.19 12.50 -4.43
C CYS A 175 28.39 13.50 -5.58
N GLY A 176 27.46 13.57 -6.54
CA GLY A 176 27.50 14.50 -7.68
C GLY A 176 28.57 14.18 -8.74
N ALA A 177 29.39 13.15 -8.56
CA ALA A 177 30.40 12.76 -9.54
C ALA A 177 29.75 12.22 -10.82
N SER A 178 30.33 12.51 -11.98
CA SER A 178 29.92 11.84 -13.23
C SER A 178 30.06 10.33 -13.08
N VAL A 179 29.17 9.55 -13.69
CA VAL A 179 29.19 8.07 -13.64
C VAL A 179 29.42 7.48 -15.05
N SER A 180 30.12 8.24 -15.90
CA SER A 180 30.55 7.80 -17.22
C SER A 180 31.77 6.88 -17.15
#